data_AF-A0A6L6ZYF5-F1
#
_entry.id   AF-A0A6L6ZYF5-F1
#
_cell.length_a   1.000
_cell.length_b   1.000
_cell.length_c   1.000
_cell.angle_alpha   90.00
_cell.angle_beta   90.00
_cell.angle_gamma   90.00
#
_symmetry.space_group_name_H-M   'P 1'
#
loop_
_entity.id
_entity.type
_entity.pdbx_description
1 polymer ?
#
loop_
_entity_poly.entity_id
_entity_poly.type
_entity_poly.pdbx_seq_one_letter_code
_entity_poly.pdbx_strand_id
1 'polypeptide(L)' 'MIHAFIKKGCFQDSVSLMIISRKLSESENVDDVSVMMGTPANKALLDTTGFWHDDFNNATPNDICVA' A
#
# COMPACT_ATOMS: atom_id res chain seq x y z
N MET A 1 -5.86 13.77 4.44
CA MET A 1 -5.87 13.54 2.98
C MET A 1 -4.97 12.35 2.75
N ILE A 2 -5.41 11.33 2.03
CA ILE A 2 -4.62 10.10 1.82
C ILE A 2 -3.60 10.37 0.71
N HIS A 3 -2.35 9.98 0.92
CA HIS A 3 -1.29 10.07 -0.07
C HIS A 3 -0.98 8.69 -0.62
N ALA A 4 -1.33 8.44 -1.88
CA ALA A 4 -1.10 7.15 -2.49
C ALA A 4 0.14 7.12 -3.40
N PHE A 5 0.81 5.97 -3.43
CA PHE A 5 1.92 5.68 -4.33
C PHE A 5 1.86 4.23 -4.79
N ILE A 6 2.20 3.99 -6.07
CA ILE A 6 2.28 2.65 -6.66
C ILE A 6 3.70 2.36 -7.12
N LYS A 7 4.34 1.35 -6.54
CA LYS A 7 5.59 0.81 -7.06
C LYS A 7 5.31 -0.31 -8.06
N LYS A 8 5.44 0.03 -9.34
CA LYS A 8 5.19 -0.89 -10.47
C LYS A 8 6.19 -2.03 -10.56
N GLY A 9 5.70 -3.24 -10.87
CA GLY A 9 6.50 -4.42 -11.19
C GLY A 9 7.42 -4.89 -10.06
N CYS A 10 7.08 -4.57 -8.81
CA CYS A 10 7.86 -4.87 -7.62
C CYS A 10 7.09 -5.84 -6.74
N PHE A 11 7.00 -7.10 -7.18
CA PHE A 11 6.39 -8.13 -6.35
C PHE A 11 7.22 -8.34 -5.07
N GLN A 12 6.55 -8.37 -3.93
CA GLN A 12 7.17 -8.59 -2.62
C GLN A 12 6.35 -9.60 -1.82
N ASP A 13 7.03 -10.36 -0.97
CA ASP A 13 6.37 -11.19 0.03
C ASP A 13 5.83 -10.34 1.19
N SER A 14 5.00 -10.95 2.04
CA SER A 14 4.36 -10.27 3.17
C SER A 14 5.35 -9.77 4.24
N VAL A 15 6.49 -10.44 4.43
CA VAL A 15 7.51 -10.03 5.41
C VAL A 15 8.19 -8.75 4.93
N SER A 16 8.56 -8.70 3.65
CA SER A 16 9.13 -7.52 3.02
C SER A 16 8.19 -6.32 3.12
N LEU A 17 6.88 -6.50 2.85
CA LEU A 17 5.87 -5.44 3.00
C LEU A 17 5.72 -4.98 4.45
N MET A 18 5.73 -5.90 5.42
CA MET A 18 5.67 -5.56 6.85
C MET A 18 6.86 -4.68 7.28
N ILE A 19 8.07 -4.99 6.81
CA ILE A 19 9.27 -4.20 7.11
C ILE A 19 9.16 -2.80 6.48
N ILE A 20 8.67 -2.70 5.24
CA ILE A 20 8.46 -1.42 4.56
C ILE A 20 7.41 -0.59 5.32
N SER A 21 6.27 -1.17 5.67
CA SER A 21 5.21 -0.51 6.43
C SER A 21 5.72 0.06 7.75
N ARG A 22 6.49 -0.74 8.50
CA ARG A 22 7.08 -0.30 9.77
C ARG A 22 8.03 0.88 9.60
N LYS A 23 8.94 0.79 8.61
CA LYS A 23 9.89 1.88 8.34
C LYS A 23 9.19 3.18 7.92
N LEU A 24 8.08 3.09 7.17
CA LEU A 24 7.30 4.26 6.79
C LEU A 24 6.56 4.86 7.99
N SER A 25 5.99 4.02 8.86
CA SER A 25 5.31 4.48 10.08
C SER A 25 6.22 5.15 11.12
N GLU A 26 7.53 4.93 11.04
CA GLU A 26 8.53 5.57 11.90
C GLU A 26 8.88 7.01 11.44
N SER A 27 8.33 7.48 10.31
CA SER A 27 8.56 8.83 9.80
C SER A 27 7.68 9.86 10.52
N GLU A 28 8.28 10.98 10.96
CA GLU A 28 7.57 12.05 11.72
C GLU A 28 6.38 12.68 10.97
N ASN A 29 6.31 12.54 9.64
CA ASN A 29 5.25 13.11 8.80
C ASN A 29 4.19 12.07 8.39
N VAL A 30 4.18 10.89 8.99
CA VAL A 30 3.25 9.80 8.66
C VAL A 30 2.38 9.50 9.89
N ASP A 31 1.10 9.85 9.80
CA ASP A 31 0.13 9.56 10.87
C ASP A 31 -0.24 8.06 10.89
N ASP A 32 -0.50 7.49 9.71
CA ASP A 32 -0.79 6.08 9.50
C ASP A 32 -0.38 5.68 8.07
N VAL A 33 -0.11 4.39 7.85
CA VAL A 33 0.35 3.87 6.54
C VAL A 33 -0.10 2.44 6.32
N SER A 34 -0.55 2.16 5.10
CA SER A 34 -0.88 0.81 4.62
C SER A 34 -0.02 0.45 3.42
N VAL A 35 0.66 -0.69 3.50
CA VAL A 35 1.51 -1.22 2.42
C VAL A 35 1.03 -2.61 2.03
N MET A 36 0.56 -2.75 0.79
CA MET A 36 -0.01 -4.01 0.30
C MET A 36 0.36 -4.28 -1.16
N MET A 37 0.33 -5.55 -1.58
CA MET A 37 0.31 -5.88 -3.01
C MET A 37 -1.00 -5.43 -3.65
N GLY A 38 -0.99 -5.03 -4.93
CA GLY A 38 -2.18 -4.62 -5.70
C GLY A 38 -3.11 -5.77 -6.12
N THR A 39 -3.24 -6.81 -5.30
CA THR A 39 -4.18 -7.91 -5.53
C THR A 39 -5.62 -7.43 -5.29
N PRO A 40 -6.65 -8.04 -5.91
CA PRO A 40 -8.04 -7.66 -5.67
C PRO A 40 -8.46 -7.72 -4.20
N ALA A 41 -7.98 -8.73 -3.46
CA ALA A 41 -8.28 -8.88 -2.04
C ALA A 41 -7.69 -7.74 -1.20
N ASN A 42 -6.44 -7.37 -1.46
CA ASN A 42 -5.80 -6.26 -0.75
C ASN A 42 -6.39 -4.90 -1.12
N LYS A 43 -6.79 -4.70 -2.38
CA LYS A 43 -7.52 -3.50 -2.81
C LYS A 43 -8.84 -3.33 -2.05
N ALA A 44 -9.59 -4.42 -1.88
CA ALA A 44 -10.81 -4.40 -1.07
C ALA A 44 -10.49 -4.08 0.40
N LEU A 45 -9.38 -4.58 0.94
CA LEU A 45 -8.94 -4.22 2.29
C LEU A 45 -8.66 -2.72 2.41
N LEU A 46 -7.88 -2.12 1.48
CA LEU A 46 -7.60 -0.69 1.45
C LEU A 46 -8.87 0.18 1.43
N ASP A 47 -9.90 -0.26 0.71
CA ASP A 47 -11.22 0.38 0.71
C ASP A 47 -11.92 0.28 2.07
N THR A 48 -11.99 -0.91 2.65
CA THR A 48 -12.64 -1.10 3.95
C THR A 48 -11.93 -0.43 5.11
N THR A 49 -10.61 -0.25 5.04
CA THR A 49 -9.80 0.38 6.10
C THR A 49 -9.66 1.89 5.93
N GLY A 50 -10.23 2.47 4.88
CA GLY A 50 -10.18 3.91 4.65
C GLY A 50 -8.85 4.41 4.08
N PHE A 51 -8.05 3.53 3.48
CA PHE A 51 -6.79 3.84 2.77
C PHE A 51 -6.96 3.90 1.26
N TRP A 52 -8.18 3.82 0.73
CA TRP A 52 -8.41 3.81 -0.71
C TRP A 52 -8.03 5.12 -1.38
N HIS A 53 -7.44 4.97 -2.56
CA HIS A 53 -7.15 6.06 -3.48
C HIS A 53 -7.34 5.59 -4.92
N ASP A 54 -7.85 6.47 -5.78
CA ASP A 54 -8.21 6.11 -7.16
C ASP A 54 -7.02 5.64 -8.01
N ASP A 55 -5.80 6.03 -7.65
CA ASP A 55 -4.58 5.53 -8.29
C ASP A 55 -4.49 4.01 -8.26
N PHE A 56 -4.98 3.35 -7.20
CA PHE A 56 -4.94 1.91 -7.05
C PHE A 56 -5.78 1.16 -8.08
N ASN A 57 -6.68 1.83 -8.81
CA ASN A 57 -7.33 1.24 -9.98
C ASN A 57 -6.30 0.75 -11.02
N ASN A 58 -5.17 1.45 -11.13
CA ASN A 58 -4.11 1.11 -12.07
C ASN A 58 -3.16 0.01 -11.55
N ALA A 59 -3.20 -0.35 -10.26
CA ALA A 59 -2.30 -1.35 -9.69
C ALA A 59 -2.65 -2.77 -10.14
N THR A 60 -1.64 -3.61 -10.29
CA THR A 60 -1.78 -5.05 -10.57
C THR A 60 -1.29 -5.88 -9.37
N PRO A 61 -1.53 -7.20 -9.33
CA PRO A 61 -0.98 -8.07 -8.30
C PRO A 61 0.56 -8.03 -8.15
N ASN A 62 1.28 -7.55 -9.17
CA ASN A 62 2.73 -7.41 -9.16
C ASN A 62 3.23 -6.04 -8.69
N ASP A 63 2.33 -5.15 -8.29
CA ASP A 63 2.65 -3.79 -7.86
C ASP A 63 2.46 -3.64 -6.35
N ILE A 64 3.29 -2.81 -5.71
CA ILE A 64 3.07 -2.39 -4.31
C ILE A 64 2.18 -1.16 -4.31
N CYS A 65 1.15 -1.17 -3.48
CA CYS A 65 0.28 -0.04 -3.15
C CYS A 65 0.68 0.47 -1.77
N VAL A 66 0.92 1.78 -1.66
CA VAL A 66 1.21 2.47 -0.41
C VAL A 66 0.19 3.60 -0.28
N ALA A 67 -0.50 3.68 0.86
CA ALA A 67 -1.44 4.75 1.20
C ALA A 67 -1.26 5.18 2.66
#